data_AF-A0A4S5BM65-F1
#
_entry.id   AF-A0A4S5BM65-F1
#
_cell.length_a   1.000
_cell.length_b   1.000
_cell.length_c   1.000
_cell.angle_alpha   90.00
_cell.angle_beta   90.00
_cell.angle_gamma   90.00
#
_symmetry.space_group_name_H-M   'P 1'
#
loop_
_entity.id
_entity.type
_entity.pdbx_description
1 polymer ?
#
loop_
_entity_poly.entity_id
_entity_poly.type
_entity_poly.pdbx_seq_one_letter_code
_entity_poly.pdbx_strand_id
1 'polypeptide(L)'
;PADTFFGAPYIDSDEWRESPLPHRHVHGGFRDTDTNFTFYFPTEDSYDGRLFHPLEGAHAGHEDAFGGPMGDVIGGLTLISRLGGYMVESNSGHIGDDTDPRGGEDPTLYGHRASVETARFSKHVAAQIYGAPPHHAYVWGGSGGGRRSPLCLEYGTGVYDGALPFMGGGEIAAHGVTTLMKGAQVMAFASMFNVQRLLRHQAAGVIDATRPGGSGDPYAGLTTHQREELANLYQLGYPRGDEFMIFSPMGQIWLWSSIADRLAAEDAEYFTAFWTQPGYVGHDAPDALADDILDVTTTVSRVVTGRELLTDPAYAGPEFGGLRVMASLMSAGPDLPMAIEVEGLGDGYRLGSGLQLVSGKAKGRQLYCMGHAGDLLSADGVAEANLLRFRDVEVGDEIHVDNRRFLAFCYYY
;
A
#
# COMPACT_ATOMS: atom_id res chain seq x y z
N PRO A 1 10.46 -28.82 -8.24
CA PRO A 1 10.80 -27.79 -7.23
C PRO A 1 12.08 -28.19 -6.50
N ALA A 2 12.92 -27.22 -6.16
CA ALA A 2 14.12 -27.48 -5.35
C ALA A 2 13.76 -27.50 -3.85
N ASP A 3 12.79 -26.68 -3.46
CA ASP A 3 12.13 -26.70 -2.16
C ASP A 3 11.00 -27.73 -2.12
N THR A 4 11.06 -28.66 -1.15
CA THR A 4 10.13 -29.78 -1.03
C THR A 4 8.75 -29.41 -0.48
N PHE A 5 8.56 -28.18 -0.01
CA PHE A 5 7.23 -27.70 0.34
C PHE A 5 6.35 -27.65 -0.92
N PHE A 6 6.85 -27.07 -2.01
CA PHE A 6 6.07 -26.86 -3.22
C PHE A 6 5.80 -28.20 -3.93
N GLY A 7 4.54 -28.45 -4.28
CA GLY A 7 4.16 -29.56 -5.14
C GLY A 7 4.56 -29.30 -6.60
N ALA A 8 4.17 -30.21 -7.49
CA ALA A 8 4.49 -30.06 -8.92
C ALA A 8 3.95 -28.72 -9.47
N PRO A 9 4.74 -27.96 -10.25
CA PRO A 9 4.22 -26.79 -10.94
C PRO A 9 3.19 -27.21 -11.99
N TYR A 10 2.18 -26.38 -12.20
CA TYR A 10 1.19 -26.55 -13.26
C TYR A 10 1.03 -25.24 -14.03
N ILE A 11 0.65 -25.35 -15.31
CA ILE A 11 0.28 -24.22 -16.17
C ILE A 11 -1.19 -24.43 -16.53
N ASP A 12 -2.02 -23.42 -16.29
CA ASP A 12 -3.44 -23.43 -16.63
C ASP A 12 -3.80 -22.45 -17.76
N SER A 13 -2.89 -21.51 -18.08
CA SER A 13 -2.99 -20.62 -19.23
C SER A 13 -1.62 -20.45 -19.89
N ASP A 14 -1.60 -20.59 -21.22
CA ASP A 14 -0.45 -20.38 -22.08
C ASP A 14 -0.97 -19.82 -23.41
N GLU A 15 -0.84 -18.50 -23.58
CA GLU A 15 -1.44 -17.80 -24.70
C GLU A 15 -0.57 -16.65 -25.20
N TRP A 16 -0.78 -16.27 -26.46
CA TRP A 16 -0.17 -15.08 -27.03
C TRP A 16 -1.05 -13.85 -26.77
N ARG A 17 -0.44 -12.74 -26.36
CA ARG A 17 -1.12 -11.46 -26.12
C ARG A 17 -0.40 -10.33 -26.84
N GLU A 18 -1.17 -9.37 -27.36
CA GLU A 18 -0.66 -8.18 -28.06
C GLU A 18 -0.40 -6.98 -27.14
N SER A 19 -1.01 -6.96 -25.95
CA SER A 19 -0.97 -5.85 -24.99
C SER A 19 -0.41 -6.33 -23.65
N PRO A 20 0.44 -5.56 -22.93
CA PRO A 20 0.87 -4.19 -23.25
C PRO A 20 1.91 -4.09 -24.40
N LEU A 21 2.50 -5.23 -24.77
CA LEU A 21 3.29 -5.44 -25.98
C LEU A 21 3.21 -6.91 -26.38
N PRO A 22 3.58 -7.32 -27.60
CA PRO A 22 3.50 -8.71 -28.02
C PRO A 22 4.35 -9.64 -27.14
N HIS A 23 3.70 -10.56 -26.43
CA HIS A 23 4.35 -11.51 -25.53
C HIS A 23 3.54 -12.80 -25.41
N ARG A 24 4.23 -13.87 -25.00
CA ARG A 24 3.61 -15.10 -24.53
C ARG A 24 3.35 -14.98 -23.03
N HIS A 25 2.08 -15.05 -22.66
CA HIS A 25 1.60 -15.02 -21.29
C HIS A 25 1.44 -16.46 -20.79
N VAL A 26 2.06 -16.78 -19.66
CA VAL A 26 1.97 -18.09 -19.02
C VAL A 26 1.55 -17.88 -17.57
N HIS A 27 0.43 -18.47 -17.16
CA HIS A 27 -0.07 -18.44 -15.79
C HIS A 27 -0.24 -19.85 -15.24
N GLY A 28 -0.09 -19.96 -13.92
CA GLY A 28 -0.30 -21.20 -13.19
C GLY A 28 0.14 -21.07 -11.74
N GLY A 29 0.55 -22.19 -11.15
CA GLY A 29 0.98 -22.22 -9.76
C GLY A 29 1.69 -23.50 -9.38
N PHE A 30 1.86 -23.70 -8.08
CA PHE A 30 2.41 -24.94 -7.51
C PHE A 30 1.31 -25.72 -6.79
N ARG A 31 1.29 -27.05 -6.97
CA ARG A 31 0.36 -27.89 -6.21
C ARG A 31 0.65 -27.80 -4.71
N ASP A 32 -0.39 -28.02 -3.92
CA ASP A 32 -0.36 -28.08 -2.45
C ASP A 32 0.08 -26.78 -1.76
N THR A 33 0.02 -25.65 -2.45
CA THR A 33 0.24 -24.31 -1.90
C THR A 33 -0.61 -23.30 -2.67
N ASP A 34 -0.86 -22.15 -2.06
CA ASP A 34 -1.53 -21.01 -2.68
C ASP A 34 -0.57 -20.18 -3.56
N THR A 35 0.65 -20.67 -3.83
CA THR A 35 1.62 -19.96 -4.68
C THR A 35 1.23 -20.03 -6.15
N ASN A 36 0.86 -18.88 -6.71
CA ASN A 36 0.62 -18.64 -8.13
C ASN A 36 1.71 -17.78 -8.76
N PHE A 37 1.77 -17.81 -10.08
CA PHE A 37 2.70 -17.04 -10.88
C PHE A 37 2.11 -16.62 -12.22
N THR A 38 2.67 -15.52 -12.74
CA THR A 38 2.49 -15.11 -14.14
C THR A 38 3.85 -14.81 -14.76
N PHE A 39 4.10 -15.35 -15.95
CA PHE A 39 5.29 -15.08 -16.75
C PHE A 39 4.93 -14.38 -18.05
N TYR A 40 5.73 -13.41 -18.42
CA TYR A 40 5.54 -12.58 -19.60
C TYR A 40 6.80 -12.65 -20.46
N PHE A 41 6.75 -13.47 -21.50
CA PHE A 41 7.87 -13.73 -22.40
C PHE A 41 7.73 -12.87 -23.67
N PRO A 42 8.47 -11.75 -23.82
CA PRO A 42 8.42 -10.94 -25.02
C PRO A 42 8.93 -11.70 -26.26
N THR A 43 8.77 -11.11 -27.44
CA THR A 43 9.32 -11.66 -28.69
C THR A 43 10.84 -11.90 -28.59
N GLU A 44 11.35 -12.86 -29.37
CA GLU A 44 12.80 -13.15 -29.44
C GLU A 44 13.61 -11.89 -29.80
N ASP A 45 13.12 -11.05 -30.71
CA ASP A 45 13.78 -9.80 -31.12
C ASP A 45 13.97 -8.80 -29.96
N SER A 46 13.18 -8.92 -28.89
CA SER A 46 13.24 -8.05 -27.72
C SER A 46 13.91 -8.71 -26.52
N TYR A 47 14.35 -9.97 -26.64
CA TYR A 47 14.94 -10.73 -25.54
C TYR A 47 16.47 -10.83 -25.69
N ASP A 48 17.19 -10.39 -24.66
CA ASP A 48 18.65 -10.42 -24.56
C ASP A 48 19.08 -11.24 -23.32
N GLY A 49 18.39 -12.34 -23.04
CA GLY A 49 18.85 -13.31 -22.05
C GLY A 49 18.65 -12.94 -20.58
N ARG A 50 17.70 -12.04 -20.23
CA ARG A 50 17.51 -11.56 -18.85
C ARG A 50 16.15 -11.94 -18.24
N LEU A 51 16.14 -12.13 -16.92
CA LEU A 51 14.92 -12.23 -16.10
C LEU A 51 14.80 -10.99 -15.20
N PHE A 52 13.59 -10.47 -15.07
CA PHE A 52 13.24 -9.48 -14.05
C PHE A 52 12.01 -9.94 -13.26
N HIS A 53 12.14 -10.01 -11.94
CA HIS A 53 11.09 -10.39 -11.00
C HIS A 53 10.72 -9.18 -10.12
N PRO A 54 9.80 -8.32 -10.56
CA PRO A 54 9.17 -7.35 -9.69
C PRO A 54 8.38 -8.03 -8.57
N LEU A 55 8.54 -7.59 -7.33
CA LEU A 55 7.77 -8.04 -6.18
C LEU A 55 6.80 -6.95 -5.74
N GLU A 56 5.55 -7.34 -5.52
CA GLU A 56 4.48 -6.46 -5.04
C GLU A 56 4.87 -5.82 -3.70
N GLY A 57 4.40 -4.59 -3.48
CA GLY A 57 4.49 -3.89 -2.19
C GLY A 57 3.59 -4.50 -1.12
N ALA A 58 3.32 -3.74 -0.05
CA ALA A 58 2.37 -4.14 1.00
C ALA A 58 2.62 -5.58 1.51
N HIS A 59 1.58 -6.41 1.62
CA HIS A 59 1.69 -7.83 1.96
C HIS A 59 1.93 -8.73 0.75
N ALA A 60 1.94 -8.23 -0.49
CA ALA A 60 1.77 -9.02 -1.72
C ALA A 60 0.39 -9.71 -1.76
N GLY A 61 0.27 -10.85 -2.45
CA GLY A 61 -0.97 -11.58 -2.61
C GLY A 61 -1.48 -11.66 -4.05
N HIS A 62 -0.82 -10.97 -4.99
CA HIS A 62 -1.20 -10.96 -6.41
C HIS A 62 -0.03 -11.35 -7.32
N GLU A 63 -0.33 -12.11 -8.36
CA GLU A 63 0.58 -12.58 -9.40
C GLU A 63 0.46 -11.81 -10.72
N ASP A 64 -0.28 -10.69 -10.73
CA ASP A 64 -0.57 -9.90 -11.93
C ASP A 64 -0.51 -8.36 -11.71
N ALA A 65 0.01 -7.92 -10.57
CA ALA A 65 0.09 -6.51 -10.20
C ALA A 65 0.85 -5.66 -11.25
N PHE A 66 1.99 -6.15 -11.73
CA PHE A 66 2.86 -5.48 -12.70
C PHE A 66 2.46 -5.73 -14.16
N GLY A 67 1.58 -6.70 -14.42
CA GLY A 67 0.86 -6.84 -15.68
C GLY A 67 -0.29 -5.85 -15.85
N GLY A 68 -0.75 -5.23 -14.76
CA GLY A 68 -1.83 -4.25 -14.71
C GLY A 68 -1.38 -2.77 -14.63
N PRO A 69 -2.29 -1.86 -14.22
CA PRO A 69 -2.04 -0.42 -14.13
C PRO A 69 -0.86 -0.02 -13.25
N MET A 70 -0.53 -0.82 -12.23
CA MET A 70 0.67 -0.57 -11.41
C MET A 70 1.93 -0.68 -12.27
N GLY A 71 2.01 -1.68 -13.16
CA GLY A 71 3.06 -1.85 -14.14
C GLY A 71 3.24 -0.63 -15.05
N ASP A 72 2.15 0.00 -15.49
CA ASP A 72 2.23 1.21 -16.33
C ASP A 72 2.92 2.39 -15.63
N VAL A 73 2.83 2.47 -14.31
CA VAL A 73 3.44 3.54 -13.50
C VAL A 73 4.90 3.26 -13.18
N ILE A 74 5.25 2.00 -12.85
CA ILE A 74 6.59 1.63 -12.37
C ILE A 74 7.43 0.85 -13.40
N GLY A 75 6.94 0.76 -14.63
CA GLY A 75 7.66 0.28 -15.81
C GLY A 75 7.13 -1.02 -16.39
N GLY A 76 6.70 -1.96 -15.53
CA GLY A 76 6.05 -3.22 -15.92
C GLY A 76 6.78 -3.98 -17.03
N LEU A 77 6.02 -4.67 -17.88
CA LEU A 77 6.56 -5.42 -19.01
C LEU A 77 7.28 -4.54 -20.03
N THR A 78 6.82 -3.30 -20.25
CA THR A 78 7.42 -2.36 -21.23
C THR A 78 8.87 -2.02 -20.88
N LEU A 79 9.15 -1.67 -19.63
CA LEU A 79 10.51 -1.41 -19.17
C LEU A 79 11.36 -2.68 -19.22
N ILE A 80 10.82 -3.81 -18.75
CA ILE A 80 11.54 -5.08 -18.68
C ILE A 80 11.93 -5.59 -20.07
N SER A 81 11.02 -5.52 -21.03
CA SER A 81 11.28 -5.86 -22.44
C SER A 81 12.34 -4.93 -23.05
N ARG A 82 12.28 -3.62 -22.76
CA ARG A 82 13.33 -2.66 -23.21
C ARG A 82 14.71 -2.99 -22.64
N LEU A 83 14.77 -3.60 -21.46
CA LEU A 83 16.01 -4.06 -20.83
C LEU A 83 16.46 -5.45 -21.31
N GLY A 84 15.76 -6.04 -22.29
CA GLY A 84 16.11 -7.33 -22.86
C GLY A 84 15.69 -8.52 -22.01
N GLY A 85 14.67 -8.36 -21.15
CA GLY A 85 14.25 -9.44 -20.26
C GLY A 85 12.79 -9.84 -20.38
N TYR A 86 12.49 -11.03 -19.87
CA TYR A 86 11.13 -11.46 -19.58
C TYR A 86 10.76 -11.11 -18.13
N MET A 87 9.48 -10.90 -17.88
CA MET A 87 8.95 -10.55 -16.56
C MET A 87 8.38 -11.79 -15.86
N VAL A 88 8.61 -11.86 -14.55
CA VAL A 88 8.05 -12.88 -13.66
C VAL A 88 7.31 -12.19 -12.53
N GLU A 89 6.13 -12.68 -12.20
CA GLU A 89 5.36 -12.29 -11.04
C GLU A 89 4.99 -13.51 -10.21
N SER A 90 4.85 -13.30 -8.91
CA SER A 90 4.34 -14.29 -7.96
C SER A 90 3.55 -13.58 -6.89
N ASN A 91 2.44 -14.19 -6.47
CA ASN A 91 1.65 -13.73 -5.33
C ASN A 91 2.38 -13.89 -3.98
N SER A 92 3.64 -14.32 -3.99
CA SER A 92 4.47 -14.55 -2.80
C SER A 92 3.90 -15.60 -1.86
N GLY A 93 3.13 -16.57 -2.39
CA GLY A 93 2.71 -17.76 -1.64
C GLY A 93 1.44 -17.59 -0.81
N HIS A 94 0.65 -16.57 -1.12
CA HIS A 94 -0.67 -16.37 -0.54
C HIS A 94 -1.59 -15.61 -1.51
N ILE A 95 -2.90 -15.67 -1.29
CA ILE A 95 -3.92 -14.98 -2.08
C ILE A 95 -4.45 -13.81 -1.28
N GLY A 96 -4.30 -12.58 -1.80
CA GLY A 96 -4.65 -11.37 -1.04
C GLY A 96 -3.92 -11.31 0.30
N ASP A 97 -4.61 -11.01 1.40
CA ASP A 97 -4.03 -10.97 2.76
C ASP A 97 -4.18 -12.30 3.54
N ASP A 98 -4.67 -13.38 2.90
CA ASP A 98 -4.85 -14.67 3.58
C ASP A 98 -3.52 -15.41 3.79
N THR A 99 -3.44 -16.30 4.78
CA THR A 99 -2.27 -17.18 4.94
C THR A 99 -2.50 -18.51 4.23
N ASP A 100 -1.47 -19.06 3.58
CA ASP A 100 -1.51 -20.41 3.00
C ASP A 100 -1.87 -21.43 4.11
N PRO A 101 -2.91 -22.27 3.95
CA PRO A 101 -3.36 -23.19 4.99
C PRO A 101 -2.29 -24.17 5.49
N ARG A 102 -1.30 -24.51 4.65
CA ARG A 102 -0.20 -25.42 4.97
C ARG A 102 1.05 -24.66 5.41
N GLY A 103 1.27 -23.47 4.86
CA GLY A 103 2.35 -22.56 5.22
C GLY A 103 2.16 -21.92 6.59
N GLY A 104 0.92 -21.66 7.00
CA GLY A 104 0.56 -21.07 8.29
C GLY A 104 1.29 -19.75 8.51
N GLU A 105 1.91 -19.59 9.69
CA GLU A 105 2.66 -18.39 10.06
C GLU A 105 4.14 -18.41 9.62
N ASP A 106 4.57 -19.32 8.72
CA ASP A 106 5.97 -19.38 8.26
C ASP A 106 6.32 -18.13 7.42
N PRO A 107 7.11 -17.17 7.96
CA PRO A 107 7.41 -15.95 7.24
C PRO A 107 8.38 -16.19 6.06
N THR A 108 9.04 -17.35 6.00
CA THR A 108 9.99 -17.65 4.92
C THR A 108 9.28 -17.99 3.62
N LEU A 109 8.08 -18.59 3.69
CA LEU A 109 7.23 -18.86 2.53
C LEU A 109 6.92 -17.55 1.81
N TYR A 110 6.39 -16.59 2.57
CA TYR A 110 5.94 -15.29 2.08
C TYR A 110 7.07 -14.31 1.80
N GLY A 111 8.20 -14.48 2.51
CA GLY A 111 9.35 -13.59 2.41
C GLY A 111 10.23 -13.84 1.19
N HIS A 112 10.44 -15.11 0.81
CA HIS A 112 11.33 -15.43 -0.33
C HIS A 112 11.07 -16.76 -1.01
N ARG A 113 10.66 -17.82 -0.30
CA ARG A 113 10.66 -19.19 -0.87
C ARG A 113 9.71 -19.30 -2.07
N ALA A 114 8.52 -18.72 -1.98
CA ALA A 114 7.55 -18.68 -3.08
C ALA A 114 8.15 -17.99 -4.32
N SER A 115 8.66 -16.76 -4.16
CA SER A 115 9.27 -16.02 -5.28
C SER A 115 10.50 -16.70 -5.87
N VAL A 116 11.33 -17.35 -5.04
CA VAL A 116 12.52 -18.09 -5.47
C VAL A 116 12.15 -19.33 -6.29
N GLU A 117 11.19 -20.13 -5.84
CA GLU A 117 10.72 -21.30 -6.59
C GLU A 117 10.02 -20.92 -7.89
N THR A 118 9.20 -19.86 -7.85
CA THR A 118 8.59 -19.27 -9.06
C THR A 118 9.66 -18.89 -10.09
N ALA A 119 10.72 -18.18 -9.68
CA ALA A 119 11.80 -17.81 -10.59
C ALA A 119 12.56 -19.04 -11.12
N ARG A 120 12.83 -20.06 -10.30
CA ARG A 120 13.44 -21.33 -10.77
C ARG A 120 12.60 -21.98 -11.87
N PHE A 121 11.29 -22.07 -11.66
CA PHE A 121 10.39 -22.63 -12.67
C PHE A 121 10.33 -21.77 -13.93
N SER A 122 10.29 -20.44 -13.79
CA SER A 122 10.31 -19.53 -14.95
C SER A 122 11.55 -19.72 -15.82
N LYS A 123 12.74 -19.96 -15.23
CA LYS A 123 13.98 -20.22 -15.98
C LYS A 123 13.91 -21.53 -16.77
N HIS A 124 13.23 -22.54 -16.23
CA HIS A 124 12.98 -23.79 -16.93
C HIS A 124 12.07 -23.55 -18.15
N VAL A 125 10.99 -22.78 -17.98
CA VAL A 125 10.07 -22.41 -19.07
C VAL A 125 10.78 -21.54 -20.12
N ALA A 126 11.58 -20.56 -19.69
CA ALA A 126 12.38 -19.71 -20.57
C ALA A 126 13.33 -20.53 -21.44
N ALA A 127 13.96 -21.58 -20.90
CA ALA A 127 14.83 -22.47 -21.67
C ALA A 127 14.07 -23.26 -22.74
N GLN A 128 12.79 -23.57 -22.51
CA GLN A 128 11.94 -24.23 -23.51
C GLN A 128 11.50 -23.26 -24.61
N ILE A 129 11.30 -21.98 -24.27
CA ILE A 129 10.85 -20.93 -25.20
C ILE A 129 12.02 -20.40 -26.03
N TYR A 130 13.10 -19.97 -25.39
CA TYR A 130 14.24 -19.28 -26.02
C TYR A 130 15.46 -20.19 -26.26
N GLY A 131 15.35 -21.48 -25.93
CA GLY A 131 16.42 -22.47 -26.10
C GLY A 131 17.51 -22.46 -25.03
N ALA A 132 17.51 -21.50 -24.11
CA ALA A 132 18.43 -21.42 -22.98
C ALA A 132 17.82 -20.67 -21.79
N PRO A 133 18.24 -20.98 -20.54
CA PRO A 133 17.87 -20.15 -19.40
C PRO A 133 18.48 -18.74 -19.53
N PRO A 134 17.91 -17.73 -18.85
CA PRO A 134 18.51 -16.39 -18.85
C PRO A 134 19.92 -16.43 -18.25
N HIS A 135 20.84 -15.67 -18.82
CA HIS A 135 22.20 -15.54 -18.30
C HIS A 135 22.27 -14.59 -17.09
N HIS A 136 21.29 -13.70 -16.93
CA HIS A 136 21.16 -12.83 -15.75
C HIS A 136 19.72 -12.78 -15.23
N ALA A 137 19.55 -12.72 -13.92
CA ALA A 137 18.27 -12.67 -13.22
C ALA A 137 18.28 -11.60 -12.13
N TYR A 138 17.29 -10.71 -12.15
CA TYR A 138 17.17 -9.60 -11.19
C TYR A 138 15.84 -9.66 -10.45
N VAL A 139 15.85 -9.39 -9.15
CA VAL A 139 14.64 -9.25 -8.32
C VAL A 139 14.57 -7.84 -7.74
N TRP A 140 13.40 -7.23 -7.69
CA TRP A 140 13.28 -5.86 -7.22
C TRP A 140 11.90 -5.56 -6.65
N GLY A 141 11.79 -4.51 -5.86
CA GLY A 141 10.47 -4.10 -5.35
C GLY A 141 10.53 -2.89 -4.42
N GLY A 142 9.36 -2.26 -4.29
CA GLY A 142 9.11 -1.15 -3.37
C GLY A 142 8.44 -1.62 -2.07
N SER A 143 8.59 -0.89 -0.97
CA SER A 143 7.83 -1.16 0.27
C SER A 143 7.99 -2.62 0.76
N GLY A 144 6.93 -3.43 0.79
CA GLY A 144 6.95 -4.87 1.04
C GLY A 144 7.90 -5.64 0.11
N GLY A 145 7.88 -5.37 -1.19
CA GLY A 145 8.80 -5.95 -2.17
C GLY A 145 10.25 -5.52 -1.96
N GLY A 146 10.48 -4.32 -1.42
CA GLY A 146 11.81 -3.83 -1.03
C GLY A 146 12.39 -4.59 0.16
N ARG A 147 11.54 -5.22 0.99
CA ARG A 147 11.94 -6.10 2.09
C ARG A 147 12.20 -7.53 1.62
N ARG A 148 11.39 -8.02 0.66
CA ARG A 148 11.49 -9.38 0.12
C ARG A 148 12.61 -9.58 -0.90
N SER A 149 12.89 -8.57 -1.73
CA SER A 149 13.88 -8.70 -2.81
C SER A 149 15.31 -8.99 -2.31
N PRO A 150 15.82 -8.41 -1.21
CA PRO A 150 17.10 -8.81 -0.63
C PRO A 150 17.09 -10.26 -0.14
N LEU A 151 15.99 -10.70 0.50
CA LEU A 151 15.85 -12.08 0.98
C LEU A 151 15.88 -13.08 -0.18
N CYS A 152 15.28 -12.75 -1.31
CA CYS A 152 15.33 -13.57 -2.52
C CYS A 152 16.77 -13.74 -3.03
N LEU A 153 17.60 -12.68 -2.98
CA LEU A 153 19.00 -12.76 -3.37
C LEU A 153 19.84 -13.55 -2.35
N GLU A 154 19.62 -13.32 -1.05
CA GLU A 154 20.37 -13.94 0.04
C GLU A 154 20.09 -15.44 0.17
N TYR A 155 18.81 -15.82 0.15
CA TYR A 155 18.36 -17.20 0.37
C TYR A 155 18.10 -17.99 -0.93
N GLY A 156 17.99 -17.31 -2.07
CA GLY A 156 17.80 -17.91 -3.38
C GLY A 156 19.10 -18.20 -4.13
N THR A 157 20.04 -18.94 -3.51
CA THR A 157 21.36 -19.21 -4.10
C THR A 157 21.26 -19.69 -5.55
N GLY A 158 21.97 -19.01 -6.46
CA GLY A 158 22.00 -19.30 -7.89
C GLY A 158 20.74 -18.92 -8.67
N VAL A 159 19.75 -18.31 -8.03
CA VAL A 159 18.48 -17.89 -8.68
C VAL A 159 18.55 -16.45 -9.16
N TYR A 160 19.19 -15.55 -8.43
CA TYR A 160 19.32 -14.15 -8.82
C TYR A 160 20.78 -13.69 -8.80
N ASP A 161 21.12 -12.79 -9.72
CA ASP A 161 22.43 -12.14 -9.85
C ASP A 161 22.45 -10.74 -9.20
N GLY A 162 21.28 -10.16 -8.95
CA GLY A 162 21.17 -8.87 -8.27
C GLY A 162 19.78 -8.59 -7.72
N ALA A 163 19.73 -7.77 -6.67
CA ALA A 163 18.50 -7.24 -6.10
C ALA A 163 18.50 -5.70 -6.08
N LEU A 164 17.35 -5.10 -6.36
CA LEU A 164 17.11 -3.66 -6.22
C LEU A 164 15.94 -3.40 -5.26
N PRO A 165 16.20 -3.30 -3.95
CA PRO A 165 15.20 -2.84 -2.99
C PRO A 165 15.08 -1.31 -3.04
N PHE A 166 13.86 -0.78 -2.95
CA PHE A 166 13.64 0.65 -2.74
C PHE A 166 12.44 0.90 -1.81
N MET A 167 12.45 2.05 -1.11
CA MET A 167 11.39 2.43 -0.17
C MET A 167 11.04 1.33 0.85
N GLY A 168 11.99 0.43 1.12
CA GLY A 168 11.88 -0.65 2.08
C GLY A 168 12.54 -0.25 3.41
N GLY A 169 12.29 -1.03 4.45
CA GLY A 169 12.94 -0.85 5.74
C GLY A 169 12.83 -2.14 6.54
N GLY A 170 13.75 -2.32 7.47
CA GLY A 170 13.69 -3.43 8.40
C GLY A 170 14.63 -3.26 9.57
N GLU A 171 14.45 -4.11 10.57
CA GLU A 171 15.33 -4.11 11.74
C GLU A 171 16.74 -4.54 11.32
N ILE A 172 17.74 -3.73 11.70
CA ILE A 172 19.13 -4.06 11.48
C ILE A 172 19.56 -4.99 12.62
N ALA A 173 19.56 -6.29 12.35
CA ALA A 173 20.02 -7.33 13.27
C ALA A 173 21.17 -8.13 12.66
N ALA A 174 22.06 -8.65 13.51
CA ALA A 174 23.28 -9.37 13.08
C ALA A 174 23.00 -10.59 12.19
N HIS A 175 21.81 -11.19 12.31
CA HIS A 175 21.40 -12.38 11.56
C HIS A 175 20.02 -12.21 10.92
N GLY A 176 19.60 -10.96 10.69
CA GLY A 176 18.21 -10.65 10.31
C GLY A 176 17.22 -10.98 11.43
N VAL A 177 15.93 -10.72 11.19
CA VAL A 177 14.83 -11.08 12.10
C VAL A 177 13.69 -11.72 11.32
N THR A 178 13.04 -12.70 11.93
CA THR A 178 11.80 -13.31 11.43
C THR A 178 10.56 -12.79 12.15
N THR A 179 10.74 -11.87 13.10
CA THR A 179 9.65 -11.25 13.84
C THR A 179 8.87 -10.29 12.95
N LEU A 180 7.55 -10.21 13.19
CA LEU A 180 6.72 -9.16 12.60
C LEU A 180 7.33 -7.80 12.93
N MET A 181 7.48 -6.96 11.91
CA MET A 181 8.14 -5.68 12.09
C MET A 181 7.22 -4.68 12.78
N LYS A 182 7.66 -4.18 13.93
CA LYS A 182 7.06 -3.06 14.67
C LYS A 182 7.75 -1.72 14.35
N GLY A 183 8.25 -1.59 13.11
CA GLY A 183 9.36 -0.71 12.77
C GLY A 183 9.10 0.80 12.82
N ALA A 184 10.19 1.58 12.87
CA ALA A 184 10.23 3.05 12.87
C ALA A 184 9.44 3.72 11.73
N GLN A 185 9.08 2.98 10.67
CA GLN A 185 8.24 3.49 9.59
C GLN A 185 6.86 3.92 10.12
N VAL A 186 6.27 3.17 11.05
CA VAL A 186 4.98 3.53 11.67
C VAL A 186 5.08 4.89 12.35
N MET A 187 6.15 5.10 13.13
CA MET A 187 6.43 6.36 13.84
C MET A 187 6.68 7.53 12.87
N ALA A 188 7.44 7.30 11.79
CA ALA A 188 7.72 8.32 10.78
C ALA A 188 6.44 8.74 10.03
N PHE A 189 5.55 7.79 9.71
CA PHE A 189 4.26 8.10 9.10
C PHE A 189 3.32 8.81 10.06
N ALA A 190 3.28 8.42 11.34
CA ALA A 190 2.56 9.15 12.39
C ALA A 190 2.93 10.64 12.40
N SER A 191 4.23 10.95 12.50
CA SER A 191 4.72 12.34 12.46
C SER A 191 4.40 13.05 11.14
N MET A 192 4.55 12.37 10.01
CA MET A 192 4.20 12.93 8.70
C MET A 192 2.72 13.31 8.62
N PHE A 193 1.81 12.43 9.06
CA PHE A 193 0.37 12.72 9.09
C PHE A 193 0.04 13.85 10.08
N ASN A 194 0.78 13.96 11.18
CA ASN A 194 0.64 15.08 12.11
C ASN A 194 0.93 16.41 11.44
N VAL A 195 2.07 16.50 10.76
CA VAL A 195 2.48 17.70 10.02
C VAL A 195 1.51 17.99 8.88
N GLN A 196 1.07 16.97 8.15
CA GLN A 196 0.05 17.10 7.11
C GLN A 196 -1.25 17.71 7.68
N ARG A 197 -1.75 17.18 8.79
CA ARG A 197 -2.95 17.68 9.48
C ARG A 197 -2.77 19.11 9.99
N LEU A 198 -1.70 19.37 10.73
CA LEU A 198 -1.46 20.65 11.42
C LEU A 198 -1.13 21.80 10.47
N LEU A 199 -0.46 21.50 9.35
CA LEU A 199 -0.01 22.51 8.39
C LEU A 199 -0.87 22.54 7.12
N ARG A 200 -2.03 21.87 7.09
CA ARG A 200 -2.91 21.78 5.91
C ARG A 200 -3.23 23.14 5.25
N HIS A 201 -3.31 24.20 6.06
CA HIS A 201 -3.58 25.57 5.59
C HIS A 201 -2.32 26.37 5.25
N GLN A 202 -1.14 25.90 5.70
CA GLN A 202 0.17 26.52 5.46
C GLN A 202 1.02 25.76 4.43
N ALA A 203 0.53 24.61 3.94
CA ALA A 203 1.22 23.68 3.05
C ALA A 203 1.93 24.38 1.89
N ALA A 204 1.23 25.28 1.19
CA ALA A 204 1.78 26.01 0.06
C ALA A 204 3.01 26.86 0.42
N GLY A 205 2.98 27.53 1.58
CA GLY A 205 4.09 28.36 2.05
C GLY A 205 5.30 27.53 2.49
N VAL A 206 5.05 26.39 3.16
CA VAL A 206 6.12 25.46 3.56
C VAL A 206 6.82 24.88 2.33
N ILE A 207 6.04 24.43 1.33
CA ILE A 207 6.58 23.89 0.07
C ILE A 207 7.36 24.96 -0.70
N ASP A 208 6.83 26.18 -0.81
CA ASP A 208 7.50 27.26 -1.53
C ASP A 208 8.84 27.64 -0.89
N ALA A 209 8.88 27.68 0.44
CA ALA A 209 10.09 28.02 1.19
C ALA A 209 11.26 27.04 0.95
N THR A 210 10.99 25.76 0.68
CA THR A 210 12.02 24.71 0.55
C THR A 210 12.34 24.32 -0.88
N ARG A 211 11.56 24.77 -1.85
CA ARG A 211 11.84 24.57 -3.28
C ARG A 211 13.12 25.31 -3.71
N PRO A 212 13.75 24.89 -4.84
CA PRO A 212 14.86 25.63 -5.42
C PRO A 212 14.51 27.11 -5.66
N GLY A 213 15.25 28.02 -5.04
CA GLY A 213 15.01 29.47 -5.10
C GLY A 213 14.06 30.03 -4.03
N GLY A 214 13.49 29.17 -3.17
CA GLY A 214 12.71 29.56 -2.00
C GLY A 214 13.54 30.24 -0.91
N SER A 215 12.87 30.69 0.15
CA SER A 215 13.50 31.42 1.26
C SER A 215 14.49 30.57 2.07
N GLY A 216 14.36 29.25 2.05
CA GLY A 216 15.09 28.31 2.90
C GLY A 216 14.57 28.22 4.34
N ASP A 217 13.53 28.98 4.70
CA ASP A 217 12.91 28.95 6.03
C ASP A 217 11.48 28.39 5.96
N PRO A 218 11.29 27.06 6.16
CA PRO A 218 9.96 26.44 6.15
C PRO A 218 9.11 26.81 7.37
N TYR A 219 9.68 27.49 8.36
CA TYR A 219 8.98 27.82 9.60
C TYR A 219 8.31 29.20 9.56
N ALA A 220 8.59 30.01 8.54
CA ALA A 220 8.04 31.36 8.42
C ALA A 220 6.50 31.35 8.50
N GLY A 221 5.94 32.16 9.41
CA GLY A 221 4.48 32.24 9.62
C GLY A 221 3.84 31.11 10.42
N LEU A 222 4.61 30.07 10.80
CA LEU A 222 4.10 28.98 11.63
C LEU A 222 4.03 29.36 13.12
N THR A 223 3.01 28.84 13.82
CA THR A 223 2.87 28.93 15.29
C THR A 223 3.93 28.10 16.00
N THR A 224 4.11 28.27 17.32
CA THR A 224 5.08 27.48 18.09
C THR A 224 4.84 25.97 17.93
N HIS A 225 3.60 25.51 18.13
CA HIS A 225 3.24 24.09 17.99
C HIS A 225 3.54 23.56 16.57
N GLN A 226 3.16 24.32 15.54
CA GLN A 226 3.42 23.97 14.14
C GLN A 226 4.93 23.86 13.83
N ARG A 227 5.75 24.75 14.42
CA ARG A 227 7.21 24.71 14.26
C ARG A 227 7.83 23.50 14.94
N GLU A 228 7.36 23.17 16.13
CA GLU A 228 7.83 22.02 16.91
C GLU A 228 7.55 20.71 16.15
N GLU A 229 6.34 20.50 15.64
CA GLU A 229 6.03 19.26 14.93
C GLU A 229 6.73 19.13 13.58
N LEU A 230 6.91 20.23 12.85
CA LEU A 230 7.73 20.22 11.64
C LEU A 230 9.21 19.94 11.96
N ALA A 231 9.72 20.47 13.08
CA ALA A 231 11.08 20.18 13.53
C ALA A 231 11.24 18.71 13.97
N ASN A 232 10.26 18.13 14.66
CA ASN A 232 10.23 16.72 15.03
C ASN A 232 10.30 15.83 13.79
N LEU A 233 9.49 16.13 12.77
CA LEU A 233 9.51 15.39 11.50
C LEU A 233 10.90 15.41 10.82
N TYR A 234 11.58 16.57 10.81
CA TYR A 234 12.94 16.64 10.27
C TYR A 234 13.97 15.89 11.12
N GLN A 235 13.83 15.89 12.45
CA GLN A 235 14.70 15.11 13.33
C GLN A 235 14.53 13.60 13.16
N LEU A 236 13.32 13.16 12.80
CA LEU A 236 13.02 11.77 12.40
C LEU A 236 13.57 11.40 11.01
N GLY A 237 14.23 12.34 10.32
CA GLY A 237 14.97 12.09 9.09
C GLY A 237 14.19 12.40 7.81
N TYR A 238 13.06 13.11 7.90
CA TYR A 238 12.37 13.56 6.69
C TYR A 238 13.25 14.53 5.88
N PRO A 239 13.47 14.28 4.58
CA PRO A 239 14.36 15.10 3.77
C PRO A 239 13.77 16.49 3.50
N ARG A 240 14.56 17.54 3.77
CA ARG A 240 14.21 18.91 3.40
C ARG A 240 14.21 19.07 1.88
N GLY A 241 13.20 19.75 1.34
CA GLY A 241 12.97 19.90 -0.10
C GLY A 241 11.87 18.97 -0.63
N ASP A 242 11.53 17.92 0.11
CA ASP A 242 10.48 16.96 -0.25
C ASP A 242 9.15 17.25 0.47
N GLU A 243 8.97 18.42 1.08
CA GLU A 243 7.74 18.75 1.84
C GLU A 243 6.47 18.66 0.99
N PHE A 244 6.59 18.81 -0.34
CA PHE A 244 5.47 18.58 -1.25
C PHE A 244 4.90 17.15 -1.15
N MET A 245 5.73 16.16 -0.80
CA MET A 245 5.32 14.77 -0.58
C MET A 245 4.55 14.57 0.73
N ILE A 246 4.68 15.47 1.72
CA ILE A 246 3.85 15.46 2.95
C ILE A 246 2.39 15.79 2.60
N PHE A 247 2.20 16.79 1.74
CA PHE A 247 0.87 17.34 1.42
C PHE A 247 0.25 16.76 0.14
N SER A 248 1.01 15.99 -0.61
CA SER A 248 0.52 15.20 -1.75
C SER A 248 0.99 13.74 -1.62
N PRO A 249 0.59 13.04 -0.55
CA PRO A 249 0.97 11.65 -0.34
C PRO A 249 0.37 10.74 -1.41
N MET A 250 1.20 9.91 -2.05
CA MET A 250 0.81 8.85 -2.98
C MET A 250 0.33 7.59 -2.25
N GLY A 251 -0.74 7.70 -1.45
CA GLY A 251 -1.42 6.54 -0.84
C GLY A 251 -0.84 6.01 0.48
N GLN A 252 0.12 6.71 1.11
CA GLN A 252 0.76 6.24 2.35
C GLN A 252 -0.22 6.06 3.52
N ILE A 253 -1.38 6.71 3.49
CA ILE A 253 -2.47 6.53 4.46
C ILE A 253 -2.99 5.08 4.51
N TRP A 254 -2.72 4.27 3.47
CA TRP A 254 -3.04 2.84 3.47
C TRP A 254 -2.36 2.10 4.62
N LEU A 255 -1.17 2.56 5.03
CA LEU A 255 -0.51 1.99 6.20
C LEU A 255 -1.43 2.06 7.41
N TRP A 256 -2.05 3.21 7.68
CA TRP A 256 -2.97 3.37 8.80
C TRP A 256 -4.16 2.42 8.68
N SER A 257 -4.84 2.36 7.52
CA SER A 257 -6.00 1.47 7.35
C SER A 257 -5.64 -0.01 7.54
N SER A 258 -4.39 -0.40 7.23
CA SER A 258 -3.91 -1.77 7.37
C SER A 258 -3.48 -2.18 8.79
N ILE A 259 -3.20 -1.21 9.68
CA ILE A 259 -2.65 -1.49 11.03
C ILE A 259 -3.47 -0.92 12.19
N ALA A 260 -4.42 -0.03 11.96
CA ALA A 260 -5.08 0.75 13.01
C ALA A 260 -5.67 -0.11 14.14
N ASP A 261 -6.48 -1.13 13.82
CA ASP A 261 -7.06 -2.02 14.83
C ASP A 261 -6.00 -2.86 15.56
N ARG A 262 -5.00 -3.35 14.83
CA ARG A 262 -3.89 -4.11 15.43
C ARG A 262 -3.10 -3.23 16.39
N LEU A 263 -2.74 -2.03 15.97
CA LEU A 263 -1.97 -1.09 16.78
C LEU A 263 -2.76 -0.68 18.03
N ALA A 264 -4.07 -0.42 17.88
CA ALA A 264 -4.94 -0.11 19.00
C ALA A 264 -5.11 -1.29 19.99
N ALA A 265 -5.01 -2.54 19.52
CA ALA A 265 -5.04 -3.72 20.37
C ALA A 265 -3.68 -3.97 21.06
N GLU A 266 -2.57 -3.81 20.32
CA GLU A 266 -1.22 -4.04 20.82
C GLU A 266 -0.77 -2.96 21.83
N ASP A 267 -1.22 -1.72 21.66
CA ASP A 267 -0.85 -0.57 22.50
C ASP A 267 -2.08 0.21 23.01
N ALA A 268 -3.08 -0.53 23.50
CA ALA A 268 -4.33 0.05 24.00
C ALA A 268 -4.12 1.07 25.13
N GLU A 269 -3.05 0.90 25.93
CA GLU A 269 -2.68 1.81 27.00
C GLU A 269 -2.29 3.18 26.44
N TYR A 270 -1.44 3.26 25.40
CA TYR A 270 -1.09 4.52 24.77
C TYR A 270 -2.33 5.28 24.27
N PHE A 271 -3.20 4.62 23.50
CA PHE A 271 -4.37 5.30 22.92
C PHE A 271 -5.33 5.83 23.99
N THR A 272 -5.42 5.14 25.13
CA THR A 272 -6.21 5.61 26.27
C THR A 272 -5.49 6.75 27.01
N ALA A 273 -4.19 6.59 27.27
CA ALA A 273 -3.38 7.54 28.00
C ALA A 273 -3.25 8.87 27.26
N PHE A 274 -3.16 8.84 25.93
CA PHE A 274 -3.07 10.04 25.08
C PHE A 274 -4.15 11.07 25.39
N TRP A 275 -5.37 10.60 25.67
CA TRP A 275 -6.52 11.45 25.96
C TRP A 275 -6.76 11.70 27.45
N THR A 276 -6.15 10.92 28.34
CA THR A 276 -6.55 10.88 29.76
C THR A 276 -5.43 11.18 30.76
N GLN A 277 -4.17 11.12 30.34
CA GLN A 277 -3.01 11.26 31.23
C GLN A 277 -2.18 12.51 30.89
N PRO A 278 -1.62 13.21 31.91
CA PRO A 278 -0.66 14.28 31.69
C PRO A 278 0.56 13.83 30.88
N GLY A 279 1.12 14.75 30.10
CA GLY A 279 2.27 14.52 29.23
C GLY A 279 1.91 14.22 27.77
N TYR A 280 0.62 14.06 27.46
CA TYR A 280 0.13 13.84 26.10
C TYR A 280 -0.66 15.03 25.59
N VAL A 281 -0.48 15.39 24.31
CA VAL A 281 -1.16 16.54 23.68
C VAL A 281 -2.68 16.43 23.78
N GLY A 282 -3.25 15.22 23.67
CA GLY A 282 -4.68 14.98 23.82
C GLY A 282 -5.27 15.37 25.18
N HIS A 283 -4.47 15.32 26.25
CA HIS A 283 -4.85 15.73 27.60
C HIS A 283 -4.38 17.15 27.93
N ASP A 284 -3.12 17.49 27.64
CA ASP A 284 -2.49 18.73 28.08
C ASP A 284 -2.84 19.94 27.21
N ALA A 285 -3.19 19.71 25.94
CA ALA A 285 -3.54 20.75 24.97
C ALA A 285 -4.73 20.36 24.07
N PRO A 286 -5.91 20.06 24.66
CA PRO A 286 -7.07 19.58 23.91
C PRO A 286 -7.54 20.56 22.82
N ASP A 287 -7.35 21.87 23.02
CA ASP A 287 -7.68 22.90 22.02
C ASP A 287 -6.87 22.75 20.72
N ALA A 288 -5.69 22.13 20.75
CA ALA A 288 -4.88 21.87 19.55
C ALA A 288 -5.48 20.76 18.64
N LEU A 289 -6.49 20.04 19.14
CA LEU A 289 -7.16 18.93 18.46
C LEU A 289 -8.67 19.16 18.34
N ALA A 290 -9.25 20.07 19.12
CA ALA A 290 -10.69 20.27 19.23
C ALA A 290 -11.38 20.46 17.86
N ASP A 291 -10.81 21.30 17.00
CA ASP A 291 -11.36 21.57 15.66
C ASP A 291 -11.21 20.39 14.69
N ASP A 292 -10.33 19.43 14.99
CA ASP A 292 -10.07 18.27 14.15
C ASP A 292 -10.91 17.05 14.56
N ILE A 293 -11.46 17.00 15.78
CA ILE A 293 -12.18 15.81 16.28
C ILE A 293 -13.46 15.56 15.48
N LEU A 294 -13.62 14.30 15.05
CA LEU A 294 -14.88 13.73 14.57
C LEU A 294 -15.30 12.64 15.56
N ASP A 295 -16.57 12.70 15.97
CA ASP A 295 -17.27 11.69 16.77
C ASP A 295 -18.78 11.86 16.50
N VAL A 296 -19.21 11.37 15.33
CA VAL A 296 -20.55 11.65 14.80
C VAL A 296 -21.16 10.37 14.25
N THR A 297 -22.39 10.08 14.66
CA THR A 297 -23.24 9.08 13.98
C THR A 297 -24.12 9.79 12.97
N THR A 298 -24.04 9.37 11.71
CA THR A 298 -24.80 9.93 10.60
C THR A 298 -25.26 8.83 9.65
N THR A 299 -25.86 9.19 8.52
CA THR A 299 -26.38 8.27 7.50
C THR A 299 -25.66 8.39 6.18
N VAL A 300 -25.52 7.26 5.50
CA VAL A 300 -25.03 7.19 4.12
C VAL A 300 -26.06 7.79 3.18
N SER A 301 -25.69 8.83 2.43
CA SER A 301 -26.54 9.46 1.41
C SER A 301 -26.28 8.91 0.01
N ARG A 302 -25.07 8.43 -0.27
CA ARG A 302 -24.71 7.78 -1.54
C ARG A 302 -23.65 6.71 -1.35
N VAL A 303 -23.69 5.68 -2.19
CA VAL A 303 -22.61 4.70 -2.37
C VAL A 303 -22.07 4.86 -3.78
N VAL A 304 -20.75 4.93 -3.93
CA VAL A 304 -20.08 5.25 -5.20
C VAL A 304 -19.06 4.18 -5.55
N THR A 305 -19.14 3.65 -6.77
CA THR A 305 -18.18 2.65 -7.28
C THR A 305 -16.92 3.28 -7.87
N GLY A 306 -15.88 2.47 -8.01
CA GLY A 306 -14.65 2.87 -8.70
C GLY A 306 -14.93 3.34 -10.14
N ARG A 307 -15.81 2.65 -10.86
CA ARG A 307 -16.23 3.06 -12.22
C ARG A 307 -16.97 4.40 -12.23
N GLU A 308 -17.88 4.63 -11.29
CA GLU A 308 -18.58 5.91 -11.19
C GLU A 308 -17.58 7.06 -10.97
N LEU A 309 -16.64 6.92 -10.03
CA LEU A 309 -15.57 7.91 -9.81
C LEU A 309 -14.80 8.25 -11.10
N LEU A 310 -14.55 7.26 -11.96
CA LEU A 310 -13.77 7.45 -13.18
C LEU A 310 -14.57 8.08 -14.33
N THR A 311 -15.88 7.78 -14.41
CA THR A 311 -16.71 8.02 -15.60
C THR A 311 -17.83 9.05 -15.43
N ASP A 312 -18.32 9.28 -14.21
CA ASP A 312 -19.38 10.26 -13.96
C ASP A 312 -18.78 11.69 -14.00
N PRO A 313 -19.29 12.60 -14.86
CA PRO A 313 -18.86 14.00 -14.91
C PRO A 313 -18.94 14.74 -13.57
N ALA A 314 -19.81 14.29 -12.65
CA ALA A 314 -19.91 14.88 -11.30
C ALA A 314 -18.59 14.79 -10.52
N TYR A 315 -17.73 13.81 -10.83
CA TYR A 315 -16.43 13.62 -10.18
C TYR A 315 -15.26 14.09 -11.05
N ALA A 316 -15.50 14.84 -12.13
CA ALA A 316 -14.42 15.29 -13.02
C ALA A 316 -13.56 16.44 -12.44
N GLY A 317 -14.00 17.06 -11.34
CA GLY A 317 -13.32 18.18 -10.70
C GLY A 317 -11.94 17.83 -10.10
N PRO A 318 -11.03 18.81 -9.98
CA PRO A 318 -9.68 18.59 -9.43
C PRO A 318 -9.68 18.05 -8.00
N GLU A 319 -10.68 18.37 -7.19
CA GLU A 319 -10.87 17.89 -5.83
C GLU A 319 -11.03 16.36 -5.74
N PHE A 320 -11.52 15.71 -6.80
CA PHE A 320 -11.65 14.25 -6.87
C PHE A 320 -10.41 13.58 -7.46
N GLY A 321 -9.39 14.34 -7.87
CA GLY A 321 -8.22 13.83 -8.60
C GLY A 321 -7.53 12.67 -7.88
N GLY A 322 -7.32 12.79 -6.56
CA GLY A 322 -6.72 11.72 -5.75
C GLY A 322 -7.57 10.45 -5.71
N LEU A 323 -8.88 10.58 -5.53
CA LEU A 323 -9.81 9.44 -5.52
C LEU A 323 -9.85 8.73 -6.88
N ARG A 324 -9.79 9.49 -7.97
CA ARG A 324 -9.78 8.95 -9.33
C ARG A 324 -8.49 8.21 -9.66
N VAL A 325 -7.34 8.74 -9.23
CA VAL A 325 -6.06 8.04 -9.37
C VAL A 325 -6.11 6.71 -8.62
N MET A 326 -6.60 6.70 -7.38
CA MET A 326 -6.75 5.46 -6.60
C MET A 326 -7.71 4.47 -7.29
N ALA A 327 -8.89 4.93 -7.72
CA ALA A 327 -9.85 4.09 -8.44
C ALA A 327 -9.27 3.51 -9.74
N SER A 328 -8.42 4.27 -10.45
CA SER A 328 -7.73 3.79 -11.66
C SER A 328 -6.67 2.74 -11.35
N LEU A 329 -5.93 2.87 -10.24
CA LEU A 329 -4.93 1.87 -9.85
C LEU A 329 -5.59 0.56 -9.38
N MET A 330 -6.82 0.64 -8.89
CA MET A 330 -7.60 -0.50 -8.40
C MET A 330 -8.66 -0.97 -9.40
N SER A 331 -8.64 -0.48 -10.65
CA SER A 331 -9.65 -0.82 -11.64
C SER A 331 -9.49 -2.23 -12.23
N ALA A 332 -8.38 -2.91 -11.92
CA ALA A 332 -8.18 -4.31 -12.26
C ALA A 332 -9.05 -5.17 -11.35
N GLY A 333 -10.29 -5.47 -11.79
CA GLY A 333 -11.20 -6.33 -11.03
C GLY A 333 -12.67 -5.95 -11.15
N PRO A 334 -13.54 -6.55 -10.32
CA PRO A 334 -14.95 -6.21 -10.26
C PRO A 334 -15.16 -4.75 -9.82
N ASP A 335 -16.21 -4.12 -10.31
CA ASP A 335 -16.57 -2.75 -9.94
C ASP A 335 -17.09 -2.71 -8.50
N LEU A 336 -16.19 -2.41 -7.55
CA LEU A 336 -16.49 -2.40 -6.13
C LEU A 336 -16.97 -1.01 -5.68
N PRO A 337 -17.88 -0.96 -4.69
CA PRO A 337 -18.21 0.28 -4.01
C PRO A 337 -17.00 0.73 -3.17
N MET A 338 -16.35 1.81 -3.61
CA MET A 338 -15.07 2.29 -3.07
C MET A 338 -15.23 3.51 -2.16
N ALA A 339 -16.35 4.23 -2.29
CA ALA A 339 -16.62 5.42 -1.50
C ALA A 339 -18.09 5.52 -1.09
N ILE A 340 -18.33 6.26 -0.02
CA ILE A 340 -19.66 6.65 0.43
C ILE A 340 -19.71 8.17 0.61
N GLU A 341 -20.86 8.75 0.35
CA GLU A 341 -21.18 10.11 0.77
C GLU A 341 -22.01 10.02 2.04
N VAL A 342 -21.73 10.90 2.99
CA VAL A 342 -22.43 10.97 4.28
C VAL A 342 -22.84 12.42 4.55
N GLU A 343 -23.88 12.63 5.34
CA GLU A 343 -24.35 13.98 5.66
C GLU A 343 -23.83 14.46 7.02
N GLY A 344 -23.67 15.76 7.21
CA GLY A 344 -23.55 16.35 8.55
C GLY A 344 -22.30 16.01 9.35
N LEU A 345 -21.17 15.69 8.71
CA LEU A 345 -19.91 15.42 9.42
C LEU A 345 -19.28 16.65 10.09
N GLY A 346 -19.60 17.86 9.64
CA GLY A 346 -18.96 19.10 10.10
C GLY A 346 -17.54 19.26 9.55
N ASP A 347 -16.73 20.10 10.20
CA ASP A 347 -15.42 20.55 9.66
C ASP A 347 -14.21 19.75 10.18
N GLY A 348 -14.45 18.69 10.95
CA GLY A 348 -13.38 17.87 11.53
C GLY A 348 -12.50 17.16 10.49
N TYR A 349 -11.37 16.65 10.95
CA TYR A 349 -10.34 16.06 10.10
C TYR A 349 -10.72 14.64 9.63
N ARG A 350 -11.02 14.49 8.33
CA ARG A 350 -11.58 13.26 7.75
C ARG A 350 -10.55 12.17 7.48
N LEU A 351 -9.37 12.52 6.98
CA LEU A 351 -8.37 11.52 6.59
C LEU A 351 -7.97 10.65 7.80
N GLY A 352 -7.96 9.34 7.62
CA GLY A 352 -7.66 8.37 8.68
C GLY A 352 -8.80 8.11 9.67
N SER A 353 -9.94 8.80 9.58
CA SER A 353 -11.09 8.54 10.46
C SER A 353 -11.59 7.10 10.31
N GLY A 354 -11.89 6.45 11.43
CA GLY A 354 -12.63 5.20 11.45
C GLY A 354 -14.07 5.42 11.01
N LEU A 355 -14.55 4.53 10.15
CA LEU A 355 -15.90 4.47 9.61
C LEU A 355 -16.54 3.14 10.03
N GLN A 356 -17.30 3.15 11.11
CA GLN A 356 -17.95 1.96 11.65
C GLN A 356 -19.41 1.89 11.20
N LEU A 357 -19.77 0.85 10.46
CA LEU A 357 -21.15 0.64 10.02
C LEU A 357 -22.00 0.18 11.22
N VAL A 358 -23.01 0.96 11.59
CA VAL A 358 -23.82 0.77 12.81
C VAL A 358 -25.11 -0.01 12.52
N SER A 359 -25.66 0.15 11.33
CA SER A 359 -26.87 -0.55 10.87
C SER A 359 -26.66 -1.18 9.48
N GLY A 360 -27.73 -1.67 8.86
CA GLY A 360 -27.66 -2.34 7.57
C GLY A 360 -27.06 -3.75 7.59
N LYS A 361 -26.84 -4.31 6.41
CA LYS A 361 -26.23 -5.65 6.23
C LYS A 361 -24.73 -5.65 6.51
N ALA A 362 -24.08 -4.49 6.34
CA ALA A 362 -22.67 -4.28 6.63
C ALA A 362 -22.36 -3.96 8.10
N LYS A 363 -23.35 -4.03 9.00
CA LYS A 363 -23.21 -3.71 10.42
C LYS A 363 -22.00 -4.38 11.07
N GLY A 364 -21.24 -3.61 11.83
CA GLY A 364 -20.05 -4.04 12.56
C GLY A 364 -18.77 -3.96 11.74
N ARG A 365 -18.86 -3.76 10.42
CA ARG A 365 -17.68 -3.57 9.58
C ARG A 365 -16.97 -2.26 9.95
N GLN A 366 -15.66 -2.35 10.14
CA GLN A 366 -14.77 -1.21 10.38
C GLN A 366 -13.95 -0.93 9.12
N LEU A 367 -13.97 0.32 8.67
CA LEU A 367 -13.11 0.83 7.62
C LEU A 367 -12.40 2.10 8.11
N TYR A 368 -11.42 2.59 7.36
CA TYR A 368 -10.70 3.82 7.64
C TYR A 368 -10.62 4.69 6.40
N CYS A 369 -10.88 5.99 6.57
CA CYS A 369 -10.88 6.94 5.47
C CYS A 369 -9.48 7.04 4.84
N MET A 370 -9.42 6.69 3.57
CA MET A 370 -8.22 6.65 2.73
C MET A 370 -8.04 7.90 1.88
N GLY A 371 -9.10 8.68 1.73
CA GLY A 371 -9.14 9.88 0.91
C GLY A 371 -10.55 10.42 0.88
N HIS A 372 -10.69 11.72 0.66
CA HIS A 372 -11.99 12.36 0.65
C HIS A 372 -12.05 13.56 -0.31
N ALA A 373 -13.26 13.88 -0.75
CA ALA A 373 -13.60 15.11 -1.45
C ALA A 373 -14.92 15.65 -0.86
N GLY A 374 -14.83 16.69 -0.03
CA GLY A 374 -15.95 17.07 0.83
C GLY A 374 -16.36 15.92 1.75
N ASP A 375 -17.63 15.52 1.67
CA ASP A 375 -18.21 14.41 2.44
C ASP A 375 -18.22 13.06 1.70
N LEU A 376 -17.63 13.00 0.50
CA LEU A 376 -17.37 11.74 -0.18
C LEU A 376 -16.10 11.12 0.40
N LEU A 377 -16.24 10.01 1.11
CA LEU A 377 -15.16 9.30 1.78
C LEU A 377 -14.88 7.98 1.07
N SER A 378 -13.65 7.82 0.57
CA SER A 378 -13.13 6.51 0.22
C SER A 378 -12.49 5.86 1.44
N ALA A 379 -12.58 4.54 1.54
CA ALA A 379 -12.08 3.83 2.70
C ALA A 379 -11.63 2.41 2.38
N ASP A 380 -10.76 1.90 3.25
CA ASP A 380 -10.31 0.52 3.22
C ASP A 380 -10.25 -0.04 4.66
N GLY A 381 -10.12 -1.35 4.79
CA GLY A 381 -10.05 -2.04 6.08
C GLY A 381 -9.01 -3.15 6.07
N VAL A 382 -9.21 -4.12 6.96
CA VAL A 382 -8.36 -5.32 7.09
C VAL A 382 -9.20 -6.58 6.89
N ALA A 383 -8.56 -7.67 6.44
CA ALA A 383 -9.20 -8.97 6.24
C ALA A 383 -10.49 -8.84 5.39
N GLU A 384 -11.61 -9.41 5.84
CA GLU A 384 -12.88 -9.36 5.11
C GLU A 384 -13.35 -7.93 4.80
N ALA A 385 -13.06 -6.95 5.66
CA ALA A 385 -13.46 -5.57 5.43
C ALA A 385 -12.74 -4.95 4.21
N ASN A 386 -11.48 -5.33 3.95
CA ASN A 386 -10.74 -4.92 2.75
C ASN A 386 -11.35 -5.50 1.47
N LEU A 387 -11.78 -6.76 1.52
CA LEU A 387 -12.36 -7.45 0.37
C LEU A 387 -13.77 -6.95 0.03
N LEU A 388 -14.58 -6.70 1.07
CA LEU A 388 -15.97 -6.25 0.91
C LEU A 388 -16.07 -4.73 0.72
N ARG A 389 -15.19 -3.93 1.33
CA ARG A 389 -15.28 -2.47 1.38
C ARG A 389 -16.70 -2.03 1.77
N PHE A 390 -17.38 -1.27 0.90
CA PHE A 390 -18.76 -0.83 1.11
C PHE A 390 -19.81 -1.76 0.48
N ARG A 391 -19.46 -3.01 0.12
CA ARG A 391 -20.46 -3.99 -0.35
C ARG A 391 -21.52 -4.22 0.73
N ASP A 392 -22.78 -4.29 0.32
CA ASP A 392 -23.94 -4.41 1.22
C ASP A 392 -24.21 -3.19 2.11
N VAL A 393 -23.55 -2.05 1.86
CA VAL A 393 -23.95 -0.75 2.41
C VAL A 393 -25.02 -0.16 1.49
N GLU A 394 -26.10 0.33 2.07
CA GLU A 394 -27.23 0.93 1.37
C GLU A 394 -27.44 2.38 1.84
N VAL A 395 -28.06 3.20 0.99
CA VAL A 395 -28.45 4.58 1.36
C VAL A 395 -29.41 4.52 2.54
N GLY A 396 -29.14 5.33 3.56
CA GLY A 396 -29.87 5.36 4.83
C GLY A 396 -29.27 4.49 5.93
N ASP A 397 -28.26 3.66 5.63
CA ASP A 397 -27.52 2.95 6.66
C ASP A 397 -26.80 3.96 7.58
N GLU A 398 -26.78 3.65 8.88
CA GLU A 398 -26.13 4.47 9.90
C GLU A 398 -24.65 4.11 10.00
N ILE A 399 -23.81 5.13 10.14
CA ILE A 399 -22.37 5.01 10.26
C ILE A 399 -21.87 5.94 11.36
N HIS A 400 -20.95 5.43 12.18
CA HIS A 400 -20.22 6.20 13.19
C HIS A 400 -18.84 6.56 12.64
N VAL A 401 -18.55 7.85 12.60
CA VAL A 401 -17.28 8.40 12.14
C VAL A 401 -16.52 8.95 13.35
N ASP A 402 -15.42 8.31 13.69
CA ASP A 402 -14.53 8.68 14.80
C ASP A 402 -13.08 8.76 14.32
N ASN A 403 -12.35 9.81 14.70
CA ASN A 403 -10.94 9.95 14.34
C ASN A 403 -10.00 10.01 15.55
N ARG A 404 -10.48 9.77 16.78
CA ARG A 404 -9.67 9.93 17.99
C ARG A 404 -8.43 9.02 18.00
N ARG A 405 -8.58 7.79 17.49
CA ARG A 405 -7.42 6.87 17.32
C ARG A 405 -6.40 7.42 16.33
N PHE A 406 -6.85 7.98 15.21
CA PHE A 406 -5.94 8.56 14.22
C PHE A 406 -5.24 9.81 14.73
N LEU A 407 -5.95 10.67 15.46
CA LEU A 407 -5.35 11.86 16.08
C LEU A 407 -4.31 11.49 17.14
N ALA A 408 -4.56 10.46 17.95
CA ALA A 408 -3.56 9.92 18.87
C ALA A 408 -2.37 9.29 18.11
N PHE A 409 -2.64 8.59 17.02
CA PHE A 409 -1.61 8.03 16.15
C PHE A 409 -0.70 9.11 15.55
N CYS A 410 -1.23 10.29 15.22
CA CYS A 410 -0.43 11.42 14.75
C CYS A 410 0.66 11.85 15.75
N TYR A 411 0.66 11.39 17.00
CA TYR A 411 1.72 11.70 17.98
C TYR A 411 2.45 10.44 18.47
N TYR A 412 2.33 9.33 17.75
CA TYR A 412 2.97 8.06 18.08
C TYR A 412 4.42 8.03 17.56
N TYR A 413 5.36 8.73 18.22
CA TYR A 413 6.80 8.73 17.92
C TYR A 413 7.71 9.12 19.08
#